data_AF-A0A9C6X8Q2-F1
#
_entry.id   AF-A0A9C6X8Q2-F1
#
_cell.length_a   1.000
_cell.length_b   1.000
_cell.length_c   1.000
_cell.angle_alpha   90.00
_cell.angle_beta   90.00
_cell.angle_gamma   90.00
#
_symmetry.space_group_name_H-M   'P 1'
#
loop_
_entity.id
_entity.type
_entity.pdbx_description
1 polymer ?
#
loop_
_entity_poly.entity_id
_entity_poly.type
_entity_poly.pdbx_seq_one_letter_code
_entity_poly.pdbx_strand_id
1 'polypeptide(L)'
;MEWKQVFDLLWSDPQPADGCIPNSLRGAGTYFGPDVTDKFLAKHHLSYIVRSHECKPGGYELTHAGKVVTIFSASNYYELGSNTGAYVTVSGPQLAPRFVQFSTAMPNTKRLTFRQRVGLVESSALRELRTQLVMHKEALVEDLRRLDTDNSGYVTLSQWSQALEARTNLNLPWRMLSHKLVTVHPSTGKVEWQTTFQDQLPGSGGGGSGGGKRSSSETGTVAETLYRNKSSLEAIFRIIDKDNSGYISLEEFSEA
;
A
#
# COMPACT_ATOMS: atom_id res chain seq x y z
N MET A 1 31.57 -6.28 19.05
CA MET A 1 30.76 -5.70 17.96
C MET A 1 29.42 -6.39 18.01
N GLU A 2 28.41 -5.71 18.50
CA GLU A 2 27.15 -6.31 18.96
C GLU A 2 26.22 -6.55 17.78
N TRP A 3 25.76 -7.79 17.58
CA TRP A 3 24.81 -8.19 16.53
C TRP A 3 23.61 -7.26 16.35
N LYS A 4 23.18 -6.62 17.45
CA LYS A 4 22.13 -5.61 17.45
C LYS A 4 22.44 -4.44 16.51
N GLN A 5 23.67 -3.93 16.50
CA GLN A 5 24.07 -2.82 15.62
C GLN A 5 24.02 -3.21 14.15
N VAL A 6 24.33 -4.46 13.82
CA VAL A 6 24.23 -4.99 12.45
C VAL A 6 22.76 -5.09 12.04
N PHE A 7 21.88 -5.55 12.93
CA PHE A 7 20.44 -5.56 12.66
C PHE A 7 19.89 -4.14 12.49
N ASP A 8 20.26 -3.21 13.36
CA ASP A 8 19.81 -1.83 13.26
C ASP A 8 20.29 -1.19 11.95
N LEU A 9 21.51 -1.46 11.50
CA LEU A 9 22.04 -0.95 10.24
C LEU A 9 21.29 -1.48 9.01
N LEU A 10 20.82 -2.73 9.06
CA LEU A 10 20.19 -3.42 7.92
C LEU A 10 18.66 -3.29 7.88
N TRP A 11 18.00 -3.14 9.04
CA TRP A 11 16.55 -3.28 9.19
C TRP A 11 15.83 -2.10 9.85
N SER A 12 16.56 -1.08 10.30
CA SER A 12 15.91 0.12 10.88
C SER A 12 15.31 1.01 9.80
N ASP A 13 14.17 1.63 10.13
CA ASP A 13 13.42 2.53 9.25
C ASP A 13 13.20 3.89 9.94
N PRO A 14 13.23 5.02 9.23
CA PRO A 14 12.89 6.32 9.82
C PRO A 14 11.39 6.40 10.17
N GLN A 15 11.04 7.15 11.20
CA GLN A 15 9.64 7.43 11.59
C GLN A 15 9.43 8.93 11.87
N PRO A 16 8.20 9.45 11.68
CA PRO A 16 7.95 10.88 11.90
C PRO A 16 8.01 11.31 13.37
N ALA A 17 7.73 10.40 14.31
CA ALA A 17 7.72 10.69 15.75
C ALA A 17 9.11 10.55 16.37
N ASP A 18 9.41 11.37 17.38
CA ASP A 18 10.66 11.30 18.13
C ASP A 18 10.84 9.96 18.87
N GLY A 19 12.10 9.66 19.16
CA GLY A 19 12.55 8.50 19.91
C GLY A 19 12.87 7.28 19.03
N CYS A 20 13.06 6.15 19.70
CA CYS A 20 13.28 4.85 19.09
C CYS A 20 12.23 3.87 19.59
N ILE A 21 11.60 3.13 18.68
CA ILE A 21 10.73 1.99 19.04
C ILE A 21 11.12 0.76 18.20
N PRO A 22 10.94 -0.47 18.69
CA PRO A 22 11.22 -1.66 17.89
C PRO A 22 10.50 -1.64 16.54
N ASN A 23 11.17 -2.06 15.47
CA ASN A 23 10.55 -2.16 14.16
C ASN A 23 9.70 -3.43 14.08
N SER A 24 8.46 -3.35 14.58
CA SER A 24 7.52 -4.45 14.60
C SER A 24 7.11 -4.93 13.20
N LEU A 25 7.16 -4.06 12.18
CA LEU A 25 6.80 -4.41 10.81
C LEU A 25 7.84 -5.31 10.13
N ARG A 26 9.10 -5.21 10.55
CA ARG A 26 10.21 -6.02 9.99
C ARG A 26 10.55 -7.24 10.84
N GLY A 27 10.13 -7.24 12.10
CA GLY A 27 10.58 -8.22 13.10
C GLY A 27 12.05 -8.07 13.52
N ALA A 28 12.74 -7.03 13.04
CA ALA A 28 14.14 -6.73 13.33
C ALA A 28 14.44 -5.24 13.11
N GLY A 29 15.43 -4.70 13.83
CA GLY A 29 15.80 -3.29 13.75
C GLY A 29 14.86 -2.37 14.55
N THR A 30 15.00 -1.07 14.33
CA THR A 30 14.37 -0.03 15.14
C THR A 30 13.75 1.04 14.25
N TYR A 31 12.57 1.53 14.57
CA TYR A 31 12.09 2.81 14.05
C TYR A 31 12.78 3.96 14.78
N PHE A 32 13.34 4.92 14.06
CA PHE A 32 14.06 6.05 14.67
C PHE A 32 13.50 7.40 14.21
N GLY A 33 13.34 8.31 15.16
CA GLY A 33 12.79 9.65 14.94
C GLY A 33 13.80 10.70 14.49
N PRO A 34 13.32 11.94 14.24
CA PRO A 34 14.18 13.05 13.87
C PRO A 34 15.15 13.45 14.98
N ASP A 35 14.77 13.39 16.25
CA ASP A 35 15.69 13.67 17.37
C ASP A 35 16.91 12.71 17.42
N VAL A 36 16.70 11.43 17.10
CA VAL A 36 17.76 10.41 17.04
C VAL A 36 18.70 10.71 15.89
N THR A 37 18.14 11.08 14.74
CA THR A 37 18.91 11.49 13.56
C THR A 37 19.79 12.70 13.87
N ASP A 38 19.22 13.71 14.52
CA ASP A 38 19.92 14.93 14.88
C ASP A 38 21.06 14.68 15.85
N LYS A 39 20.81 13.88 16.89
CA LYS A 39 21.85 13.47 17.85
C LYS A 39 22.98 12.70 17.15
N PHE A 40 22.67 11.79 16.24
CA PHE A 40 23.66 11.00 15.52
C PHE A 40 24.51 11.88 14.59
N LEU A 41 23.87 12.71 13.78
CA LEU A 41 24.55 13.60 12.83
C LEU A 41 25.44 14.62 13.56
N ALA A 42 24.93 15.24 14.63
CA ALA A 42 25.71 16.19 15.42
C ALA A 42 26.92 15.54 16.09
N LYS A 43 26.76 14.34 16.66
CA LYS A 43 27.84 13.59 17.31
C LYS A 43 28.97 13.23 16.34
N HIS A 44 28.64 12.97 15.07
CA HIS A 44 29.59 12.50 14.07
C HIS A 44 29.99 13.57 13.05
N HIS A 45 29.55 14.82 13.23
CA HIS A 45 29.80 15.93 12.31
C HIS A 45 29.38 15.62 10.86
N LEU A 46 28.23 14.96 10.70
CA LEU A 46 27.65 14.58 9.41
C LEU A 46 26.48 15.50 9.04
N SER A 47 26.22 15.66 7.75
CA SER A 47 25.14 16.54 7.26
C SER A 47 23.79 15.81 7.11
N TYR A 48 23.80 14.58 6.58
CA TYR A 48 22.60 13.76 6.35
C TYR A 48 22.98 12.28 6.18
N ILE A 49 21.97 11.41 6.25
CA ILE A 49 22.07 9.97 6.00
C ILE A 49 21.46 9.65 4.64
N VAL A 50 22.15 8.83 3.83
CA VAL A 50 21.57 8.19 2.65
C VAL A 50 21.32 6.73 2.95
N ARG A 51 20.10 6.26 2.71
CA ARG A 51 19.67 4.89 2.94
C ARG A 51 18.77 4.38 1.81
N SER A 52 18.36 3.11 1.89
CA SER A 52 17.44 2.46 0.95
C SER A 52 16.35 1.67 1.67
N HIS A 53 16.27 0.35 1.46
CA HIS A 53 15.38 -0.62 2.13
C HIS A 53 13.87 -0.46 1.87
N GLU A 54 13.32 0.75 1.92
CA GLU A 54 11.91 1.01 1.67
C GLU A 54 11.66 1.37 0.20
N CYS A 55 10.69 0.71 -0.42
CA CYS A 55 10.20 1.11 -1.74
C CYS A 55 9.52 2.48 -1.64
N LYS A 56 9.98 3.43 -2.46
CA LYS A 56 9.37 4.76 -2.56
C LYS A 56 8.76 4.95 -3.96
N PRO A 57 7.53 5.48 -4.06
CA PRO A 57 6.81 5.71 -5.31
C PRO A 57 7.59 6.55 -6.32
N GLY A 58 8.20 7.64 -5.86
CA GLY A 58 9.10 8.48 -6.65
C GLY A 58 10.52 7.94 -6.77
N GLY A 59 10.79 6.71 -6.28
CA GLY A 59 12.14 6.16 -6.17
C GLY A 59 12.99 6.80 -5.09
N TYR A 60 12.53 7.88 -4.44
CA TYR A 60 13.18 8.47 -3.29
C TYR A 60 12.19 9.19 -2.36
N GLU A 61 12.64 9.50 -1.14
CA GLU A 61 11.93 10.33 -0.16
C GLU A 61 12.93 11.04 0.76
N LEU A 62 12.59 12.25 1.21
CA LEU A 62 13.34 12.97 2.23
C LEU A 62 12.50 13.06 3.50
N THR A 63 13.04 12.62 4.62
CA THR A 63 12.42 12.70 5.94
C THR A 63 13.35 13.43 6.92
N HIS A 64 12.84 13.69 8.14
CA HIS A 64 13.58 14.35 9.21
C HIS A 64 14.17 15.70 8.77
N ALA A 65 13.32 16.55 8.19
CA ALA A 65 13.70 17.85 7.64
C ALA A 65 14.86 17.79 6.60
N GLY A 66 14.87 16.73 5.78
CA GLY A 66 15.87 16.55 4.72
C GLY A 66 17.18 15.89 5.16
N LYS A 67 17.27 15.47 6.43
CA LYS A 67 18.47 14.84 7.00
C LYS A 67 18.53 13.32 6.79
N VAL A 68 17.43 12.70 6.38
CA VAL A 68 17.39 11.29 5.96
C VAL A 68 16.88 11.23 4.54
N VAL A 69 17.68 10.63 3.67
CA VAL A 69 17.39 10.42 2.25
C VAL A 69 17.19 8.93 2.03
N THR A 70 16.00 8.53 1.60
CA THR A 70 15.72 7.15 1.16
C THR A 70 15.78 7.10 -0.36
N ILE A 71 16.58 6.19 -0.93
CA ILE A 71 16.70 5.92 -2.38
C ILE A 71 16.32 4.47 -2.68
N PHE A 72 15.54 4.26 -3.72
CA PHE A 72 15.12 2.94 -4.19
C PHE A 72 15.29 2.82 -5.71
N SER A 73 16.16 1.92 -6.14
CA SER A 73 16.61 1.81 -7.54
C SER A 73 15.92 0.70 -8.35
N ALA A 74 14.88 0.06 -7.83
CA ALA A 74 14.08 -0.90 -8.58
C ALA A 74 12.74 -0.26 -8.99
N SER A 75 12.55 0.10 -10.25
CA SER A 75 11.24 0.54 -10.75
C SER A 75 10.30 -0.64 -10.95
N ASN A 76 9.00 -0.42 -10.85
CA ASN A 76 7.98 -1.46 -11.04
C ASN A 76 8.15 -2.66 -10.07
N TYR A 77 8.54 -2.38 -8.82
CA TYR A 77 8.94 -3.41 -7.86
C TYR A 77 7.80 -4.36 -7.47
N TYR A 78 6.59 -3.83 -7.28
CA TYR A 78 5.41 -4.65 -7.01
C TYR A 78 4.68 -5.02 -8.30
N GLU A 79 4.54 -4.05 -9.20
CA GLU A 79 3.91 -4.20 -10.50
C GLU A 79 4.27 -3.04 -11.42
N LEU A 80 3.89 -3.17 -12.69
CA LEU A 80 4.07 -2.10 -13.67
C LEU A 80 3.32 -0.82 -13.24
N GLY A 81 4.05 0.29 -13.15
CA GLY A 81 3.53 1.58 -12.75
C GLY A 81 3.51 1.82 -11.24
N SER A 82 3.88 0.84 -10.42
CA SER A 82 3.84 0.98 -8.95
C SER A 82 4.81 2.01 -8.38
N ASN A 83 6.03 2.10 -8.93
CA ASN A 83 7.03 3.07 -8.52
C ASN A 83 8.07 3.34 -9.63
N THR A 84 8.65 4.53 -9.62
CA THR A 84 9.90 4.80 -10.35
C THR A 84 11.09 4.29 -9.56
N GLY A 85 12.16 3.93 -10.24
CA GLY A 85 13.48 3.80 -9.63
C GLY A 85 14.14 5.16 -9.54
N ALA A 86 15.06 5.35 -8.61
CA ALA A 86 15.93 6.52 -8.60
C ALA A 86 17.36 6.16 -8.19
N TYR A 87 18.27 7.05 -8.55
CA TYR A 87 19.63 7.12 -8.00
C TYR A 87 19.94 8.56 -7.59
N VAL A 88 20.90 8.73 -6.68
CA VAL A 88 21.37 10.04 -6.22
C VAL A 88 22.78 10.30 -6.72
N THR A 89 23.02 11.50 -7.22
CA THR A 89 24.36 12.01 -7.48
C THR A 89 24.70 13.05 -6.43
N VAL A 90 25.85 12.88 -5.77
CA VAL A 90 26.40 13.81 -4.80
C VAL A 90 27.69 14.34 -5.39
N SER A 91 27.80 15.65 -5.59
CA SER A 91 28.95 16.25 -6.26
C SER A 91 29.20 17.66 -5.74
N GLY A 92 30.45 18.11 -5.84
CA GLY A 92 30.87 19.44 -5.39
C GLY A 92 31.04 19.56 -3.87
N PRO A 93 31.59 20.69 -3.39
CA PRO A 93 31.92 20.89 -1.98
C PRO A 93 30.69 20.99 -1.07
N GLN A 94 29.52 21.36 -1.60
CA GLN A 94 28.28 21.44 -0.83
C GLN A 94 27.61 20.08 -0.59
N LEU A 95 28.04 19.01 -1.29
CA LEU A 95 27.50 17.65 -1.15
C LEU A 95 25.96 17.57 -1.22
N ALA A 96 25.32 18.48 -1.96
CA ALA A 96 23.86 18.52 -2.09
C ALA A 96 23.37 17.32 -2.94
N PRO A 97 22.36 16.56 -2.47
CA PRO A 97 21.86 15.40 -3.20
C PRO A 97 21.05 15.84 -4.42
N ARG A 98 21.42 15.33 -5.60
CA ARG A 98 20.63 15.49 -6.84
C ARG A 98 20.04 14.15 -7.25
N PHE A 99 18.72 14.05 -7.22
CA PHE A 99 17.96 12.85 -7.53
C PHE A 99 17.72 12.73 -9.04
N VAL A 100 17.89 11.52 -9.56
CA VAL A 100 17.53 11.17 -10.94
C VAL A 100 16.60 9.98 -10.91
N GLN A 101 15.37 10.18 -11.39
CA GLN A 101 14.36 9.13 -11.49
C GLN A 101 14.43 8.43 -12.85
N PHE A 102 14.09 7.15 -12.86
CA PHE A 102 13.98 6.34 -14.07
C PHE A 102 12.85 5.32 -13.93
N SER A 103 12.39 4.80 -15.06
CA SER A 103 11.47 3.66 -15.11
C SER A 103 12.00 2.67 -16.13
N THR A 104 11.95 1.38 -15.81
CA THR A 104 12.16 0.35 -16.82
C THR A 104 11.07 0.46 -17.88
N ALA A 105 11.47 0.46 -19.16
CA ALA A 105 10.55 0.50 -20.27
C ALA A 105 9.85 -0.86 -20.41
N MET A 106 8.56 -0.84 -20.71
CA MET A 106 7.88 -2.01 -21.26
C MET A 106 8.52 -2.34 -22.63
N PRO A 107 8.77 -3.61 -22.96
CA PRO A 107 9.26 -3.98 -24.28
C PRO A 107 8.17 -3.69 -25.33
N ASN A 108 8.25 -2.51 -25.97
CA ASN A 108 7.57 -2.01 -27.20
C ASN A 108 6.13 -2.46 -27.54
N THR A 109 5.39 -3.07 -26.62
CA THR A 109 4.04 -3.59 -26.85
C THR A 109 3.07 -2.69 -26.13
N LYS A 110 2.59 -1.69 -26.89
CA LYS A 110 1.48 -0.77 -26.59
C LYS A 110 1.60 -0.03 -25.25
N ARG A 111 1.92 1.28 -25.32
CA ARG A 111 1.66 2.21 -24.23
C ARG A 111 0.24 1.97 -23.70
N LEU A 112 0.14 1.50 -22.45
CA LEU A 112 -1.15 1.27 -21.81
C LEU A 112 -1.86 2.62 -21.66
N THR A 113 -3.13 2.63 -22.05
CA THR A 113 -4.02 3.78 -21.87
C THR A 113 -4.19 4.09 -20.39
N PHE A 114 -4.59 5.32 -20.05
CA PHE A 114 -4.86 5.74 -18.68
C PHE A 114 -5.77 4.75 -17.93
N ARG A 115 -6.89 4.36 -18.56
CA ARG A 115 -7.84 3.37 -18.02
C ARG A 115 -7.21 2.01 -17.73
N GLN A 116 -6.26 1.56 -18.55
CA GLN A 116 -5.54 0.29 -18.33
C GLN A 116 -4.57 0.38 -17.15
N ARG A 117 -3.92 1.53 -16.96
CA ARG A 117 -3.01 1.76 -15.82
C ARG A 117 -3.77 1.85 -14.51
N VAL A 118 -4.89 2.59 -14.49
CA VAL A 118 -5.79 2.65 -13.32
C VAL A 118 -6.35 1.27 -13.00
N GLY A 119 -6.77 0.50 -14.02
CA GLY A 119 -7.26 -0.87 -13.82
C GLY A 119 -6.22 -1.83 -13.24
N LEU A 120 -4.94 -1.67 -13.55
CA LEU A 120 -3.86 -2.48 -12.96
C LEU A 120 -3.67 -2.17 -11.46
N VAL A 121 -3.57 -0.88 -11.12
CA VAL A 121 -3.45 -0.43 -9.71
C VAL A 121 -4.70 -0.83 -8.90
N GLU A 122 -5.88 -0.66 -9.49
CA GLU A 122 -7.15 -1.10 -8.91
C GLU A 122 -7.14 -2.62 -8.65
N SER A 123 -6.69 -3.42 -9.62
CA SER A 123 -6.64 -4.89 -9.50
C SER A 123 -5.70 -5.35 -8.39
N SER A 124 -4.54 -4.71 -8.25
CA SER A 124 -3.58 -5.05 -7.20
C SER A 124 -4.05 -4.60 -5.82
N ALA A 125 -4.65 -3.41 -5.71
CA ALA A 125 -5.28 -2.95 -4.47
C ALA A 125 -6.42 -3.89 -4.03
N LEU A 126 -7.26 -4.35 -4.97
CA LEU A 126 -8.33 -5.31 -4.69
C LEU A 126 -7.79 -6.69 -4.29
N ARG A 127 -6.70 -7.15 -4.91
CA ARG A 127 -6.06 -8.42 -4.55
C ARG A 127 -5.53 -8.38 -3.12
N GLU A 128 -4.84 -7.32 -2.74
CA GLU A 128 -4.34 -7.16 -1.37
C GLU A 128 -5.50 -7.05 -0.37
N LEU A 129 -6.55 -6.30 -0.71
CA LEU A 129 -7.75 -6.18 0.11
C LEU A 129 -8.41 -7.54 0.34
N ARG A 130 -8.50 -8.39 -0.70
CA ARG A 130 -9.01 -9.76 -0.57
C ARG A 130 -8.11 -10.63 0.31
N THR A 131 -6.79 -10.52 0.21
CA THR A 131 -5.87 -11.21 1.14
C THR A 131 -6.18 -10.84 2.60
N GLN A 132 -6.41 -9.57 2.90
CA GLN A 132 -6.77 -9.11 4.24
C GLN A 132 -8.14 -9.64 4.70
N LEU A 133 -9.15 -9.65 3.83
CA LEU A 133 -10.45 -10.24 4.15
C LEU A 133 -10.33 -11.74 4.46
N VAL A 134 -9.44 -12.46 3.76
CA VAL A 134 -9.14 -13.87 4.04
C VAL A 134 -8.42 -14.05 5.38
N MET A 135 -7.52 -13.14 5.77
CA MET A 135 -6.87 -13.18 7.10
C MET A 135 -7.88 -13.05 8.25
N HIS A 136 -8.94 -12.25 8.07
CA HIS A 136 -10.01 -12.08 9.04
C HIS A 136 -11.22 -13.00 8.80
N LYS A 137 -11.09 -14.01 7.93
CA LYS A 137 -12.20 -14.84 7.44
C LYS A 137 -13.02 -15.47 8.56
N GLU A 138 -12.37 -16.07 9.56
CA GLU A 138 -13.10 -16.79 10.63
C GLU A 138 -14.02 -15.85 11.41
N ALA A 139 -13.50 -14.70 11.84
CA ALA A 139 -14.26 -13.69 12.58
C ALA A 139 -15.35 -13.03 11.71
N LEU A 140 -15.04 -12.74 10.43
CA LEU A 140 -16.02 -12.17 9.50
C LEU A 140 -17.16 -13.15 9.20
N VAL A 141 -16.87 -14.43 9.02
CA VAL A 141 -17.87 -15.48 8.80
C VAL A 141 -18.76 -15.63 10.03
N GLU A 142 -18.19 -15.57 11.24
CA GLU A 142 -18.98 -15.62 12.47
C GLU A 142 -19.95 -14.43 12.59
N ASP A 143 -19.50 -13.22 12.29
CA ASP A 143 -20.34 -12.02 12.30
C ASP A 143 -21.44 -12.09 11.24
N LEU A 144 -21.08 -12.42 10.01
CA LEU A 144 -22.01 -12.49 8.89
C LEU A 144 -23.05 -13.60 9.11
N ARG A 145 -22.65 -14.75 9.70
CA ARG A 145 -23.59 -15.82 10.07
C ARG A 145 -24.53 -15.39 11.20
N ARG A 146 -24.07 -14.58 12.16
CA ARG A 146 -24.96 -14.01 13.20
C ARG A 146 -25.97 -13.02 12.63
N LEU A 147 -25.60 -12.31 11.56
CA LEU A 147 -26.47 -11.37 10.85
C LEU A 147 -27.43 -12.07 9.87
N ASP A 148 -27.06 -13.27 9.40
CA ASP A 148 -27.85 -14.17 8.55
C ASP A 148 -28.77 -15.08 9.39
N THR A 149 -29.76 -14.46 10.04
CA THR A 149 -30.64 -15.12 11.03
C THR A 149 -31.50 -16.25 10.45
N ASP A 150 -31.75 -16.23 9.14
CA ASP A 150 -32.52 -17.25 8.43
C ASP A 150 -31.63 -18.30 7.74
N ASN A 151 -30.31 -18.18 7.90
CA ASN A 151 -29.30 -19.02 7.24
C ASN A 151 -29.52 -19.10 5.72
N SER A 152 -29.97 -17.99 5.14
CA SER A 152 -30.28 -17.85 3.71
C SER A 152 -29.03 -17.70 2.87
N GLY A 153 -27.89 -17.34 3.47
CA GLY A 153 -26.66 -16.96 2.77
C GLY A 153 -26.63 -15.48 2.37
N TYR A 154 -27.63 -14.69 2.79
CA TYR A 154 -27.81 -13.31 2.36
C TYR A 154 -27.91 -12.34 3.55
N VAL A 155 -27.21 -11.21 3.45
CA VAL A 155 -27.33 -10.08 4.40
C VAL A 155 -27.58 -8.79 3.65
N THR A 156 -28.03 -7.73 4.33
CA THR A 156 -28.13 -6.42 3.69
C THR A 156 -26.75 -5.82 3.43
N LEU A 157 -26.65 -4.95 2.42
CA LEU A 157 -25.40 -4.24 2.10
C LEU A 157 -24.86 -3.44 3.30
N SER A 158 -25.74 -2.86 4.12
CA SER A 158 -25.34 -2.14 5.32
C SER A 158 -24.74 -3.07 6.37
N GLN A 159 -25.38 -4.21 6.64
CA GLN A 159 -24.89 -5.20 7.59
C GLN A 159 -23.55 -5.79 7.16
N TRP A 160 -23.39 -6.10 5.87
CA TRP A 160 -22.12 -6.54 5.31
C TRP A 160 -21.03 -5.46 5.49
N SER A 161 -21.32 -4.21 5.12
CA SER A 161 -20.34 -3.12 5.26
C SER A 161 -19.91 -2.89 6.71
N GLN A 162 -20.85 -2.97 7.67
CA GLN A 162 -20.58 -2.79 9.08
C GLN A 162 -19.74 -3.94 9.65
N ALA A 163 -20.00 -5.18 9.23
CA ALA A 163 -19.22 -6.34 9.64
C ALA A 163 -17.75 -6.22 9.15
N LEU A 164 -17.56 -5.80 7.89
CA LEU A 164 -16.21 -5.57 7.35
C LEU A 164 -15.50 -4.43 8.07
N GLU A 165 -16.18 -3.31 8.29
CA GLU A 165 -15.63 -2.17 9.03
C GLU A 165 -15.22 -2.55 10.46
N ALA A 166 -16.08 -3.27 11.18
CA ALA A 166 -15.83 -3.69 12.55
C ALA A 166 -14.64 -4.65 12.70
N ARG A 167 -14.37 -5.50 11.70
CA ARG A 167 -13.32 -6.54 11.79
C ARG A 167 -12.00 -6.16 11.16
N THR A 168 -12.02 -5.31 10.15
CA THR A 168 -10.81 -4.92 9.44
C THR A 168 -10.28 -3.55 9.89
N ASN A 169 -11.15 -2.71 10.46
CA ASN A 169 -10.87 -1.32 10.81
C ASN A 169 -10.38 -0.46 9.63
N LEU A 170 -10.56 -0.92 8.38
CA LEU A 170 -9.90 -0.33 7.20
C LEU A 170 -10.39 1.07 6.81
N ASN A 171 -11.41 1.62 7.49
CA ASN A 171 -12.03 2.92 7.18
C ASN A 171 -12.23 3.14 5.66
N LEU A 172 -12.63 2.08 4.97
CA LEU A 172 -12.85 2.06 3.52
C LEU A 172 -14.32 2.29 3.21
N PRO A 173 -14.65 2.88 2.04
CA PRO A 173 -16.02 3.02 1.59
C PRO A 173 -16.56 1.67 1.09
N TRP A 174 -16.77 0.71 2.00
CA TRP A 174 -17.15 -0.68 1.71
C TRP A 174 -18.36 -0.80 0.80
N ARG A 175 -19.38 0.06 1.00
CA ARG A 175 -20.58 0.10 0.15
C ARG A 175 -20.25 0.38 -1.31
N MET A 176 -19.31 1.30 -1.56
CA MET A 176 -18.85 1.60 -2.91
C MET A 176 -17.99 0.47 -3.46
N LEU A 177 -17.22 -0.23 -2.63
CA LEU A 177 -16.38 -1.35 -3.06
C LEU A 177 -17.15 -2.67 -3.26
N SER A 178 -18.40 -2.76 -2.78
CA SER A 178 -19.21 -3.99 -2.82
C SER A 178 -19.30 -4.60 -4.21
N HIS A 179 -19.50 -3.79 -5.26
CA HIS A 179 -19.62 -4.25 -6.65
C HIS A 179 -18.35 -4.93 -7.20
N LYS A 180 -17.21 -4.82 -6.52
CA LYS A 180 -15.94 -5.49 -6.87
C LYS A 180 -15.58 -6.63 -5.91
N LEU A 181 -16.19 -6.67 -4.74
CA LEU A 181 -15.80 -7.56 -3.64
C LEU A 181 -16.82 -8.66 -3.35
N VAL A 182 -18.10 -8.44 -3.67
CA VAL A 182 -19.17 -9.36 -3.29
C VAL A 182 -20.30 -9.34 -4.30
N THR A 183 -20.92 -10.49 -4.52
CA THR A 183 -22.10 -10.61 -5.39
C THR A 183 -23.32 -10.01 -4.67
N VAL A 184 -24.03 -9.13 -5.37
CA VAL A 184 -25.29 -8.54 -4.90
C VAL A 184 -26.43 -9.09 -5.75
N HIS A 185 -27.45 -9.63 -5.10
CA HIS A 185 -28.60 -10.22 -5.77
C HIS A 185 -29.37 -9.17 -6.57
N PRO A 186 -29.60 -9.35 -7.89
CA PRO A 186 -30.11 -8.31 -8.77
C PRO A 186 -31.50 -7.77 -8.42
N SER A 187 -32.38 -8.62 -7.89
CA SER A 187 -33.77 -8.25 -7.59
C SER A 187 -34.03 -7.83 -6.15
N THR A 188 -33.16 -8.20 -5.21
CA THR A 188 -33.39 -7.95 -3.77
C THR A 188 -32.37 -6.98 -3.18
N GLY A 189 -31.27 -6.70 -3.90
CA GLY A 189 -30.17 -5.86 -3.40
C GLY A 189 -29.44 -6.44 -2.19
N LYS A 190 -29.72 -7.70 -1.82
CA LYS A 190 -29.05 -8.40 -0.72
C LYS A 190 -27.71 -8.94 -1.17
N VAL A 191 -26.75 -8.94 -0.26
CA VAL A 191 -25.37 -9.39 -0.46
C VAL A 191 -25.27 -10.87 -0.18
N GLU A 192 -24.81 -11.65 -1.16
CA GLU A 192 -24.44 -13.06 -0.98
C GLU A 192 -23.08 -13.14 -0.28
N TRP A 193 -23.08 -13.07 1.04
CA TRP A 193 -21.88 -12.75 1.82
C TRP A 193 -20.76 -13.78 1.69
N GLN A 194 -21.07 -15.02 1.32
CA GLN A 194 -20.09 -16.09 1.08
C GLN A 194 -19.17 -15.79 -0.10
N THR A 195 -19.65 -15.02 -1.09
CA THR A 195 -18.87 -14.64 -2.28
C THR A 195 -17.77 -13.61 -1.95
N THR A 196 -17.83 -12.96 -0.79
CA THR A 196 -16.76 -12.07 -0.28
C THR A 196 -15.40 -12.78 -0.23
N PHE A 197 -15.42 -14.11 -0.05
CA PHE A 197 -14.21 -14.95 0.07
C PHE A 197 -13.95 -15.82 -1.15
N GLN A 198 -14.73 -15.68 -2.23
CA GLN A 198 -14.49 -16.39 -3.47
C GLN A 198 -13.49 -15.59 -4.32
N ASP A 199 -12.47 -16.28 -4.84
CA ASP A 199 -11.54 -15.71 -5.82
C ASP A 199 -12.25 -15.49 -7.16
N GLN A 200 -13.01 -14.41 -7.27
CA GLN A 200 -13.48 -13.96 -8.58
C GLN A 200 -12.37 -13.15 -9.25
N LEU A 201 -11.45 -13.87 -9.89
CA LEU A 201 -10.68 -13.35 -11.01
C LEU A 201 -11.53 -13.57 -12.27
N PRO A 202 -11.94 -12.52 -13.00
CA PRO A 202 -12.51 -12.70 -14.31
C PRO A 202 -11.39 -13.14 -15.25
N GLY A 203 -11.27 -14.45 -15.51
CA GLY A 203 -10.34 -14.98 -16.52
C GLY A 203 -9.72 -16.36 -16.31
N SER A 204 -10.09 -17.16 -15.31
CA SER A 204 -9.56 -18.53 -15.17
C SER A 204 -10.63 -19.58 -15.42
N GLY A 205 -10.81 -19.94 -16.69
CA GLY A 205 -11.33 -21.23 -17.06
C GLY A 205 -10.19 -22.24 -17.12
N GLY A 206 -10.26 -23.28 -16.27
CA GLY A 206 -9.68 -24.60 -16.54
C GLY A 206 -8.30 -24.92 -15.95
N GLY A 207 -8.30 -25.77 -14.90
CA GLY A 207 -7.45 -26.97 -14.86
C GLY A 207 -6.28 -27.01 -13.86
N GLY A 208 -6.42 -27.85 -12.83
CA GLY A 208 -5.37 -28.80 -12.45
C GLY A 208 -4.46 -28.51 -11.25
N SER A 209 -4.85 -29.06 -10.10
CA SER A 209 -4.08 -29.59 -8.96
C SER A 209 -2.57 -29.33 -8.80
N GLY A 210 -2.16 -28.96 -7.57
CA GLY A 210 -0.85 -29.39 -7.03
C GLY A 210 -0.26 -28.57 -5.86
N GLY A 211 -0.67 -28.88 -4.63
CA GLY A 211 0.21 -29.02 -3.43
C GLY A 211 0.98 -27.84 -2.82
N GLY A 212 0.72 -27.57 -1.52
CA GLY A 212 1.81 -27.51 -0.52
C GLY A 212 2.10 -26.21 0.25
N LYS A 213 1.50 -26.08 1.44
CA LYS A 213 2.02 -25.60 2.76
C LYS A 213 2.80 -24.27 2.94
N ARG A 214 2.32 -23.51 3.95
CA ARG A 214 2.96 -22.65 5.01
C ARG A 214 2.59 -21.18 4.90
N SER A 215 2.53 -20.36 5.94
CA SER A 215 2.19 -20.46 7.37
C SER A 215 2.23 -19.01 7.88
N SER A 216 1.37 -18.69 8.85
CA SER A 216 1.49 -17.61 9.86
C SER A 216 1.70 -16.16 9.41
N SER A 217 0.63 -15.37 9.61
CA SER A 217 0.58 -14.17 10.46
C SER A 217 1.60 -13.07 10.20
N GLU A 218 1.14 -11.91 9.72
CA GLU A 218 1.44 -10.61 10.34
C GLU A 218 0.45 -9.53 9.85
N THR A 219 -0.24 -8.91 10.81
CA THR A 219 -1.29 -7.91 10.65
C THR A 219 -0.69 -6.51 10.47
N GLY A 220 -0.79 -5.95 9.26
CA GLY A 220 -0.51 -4.53 8.98
C GLY A 220 -1.80 -3.71 8.97
N THR A 221 -1.83 -2.59 9.69
CA THR A 221 -3.05 -1.76 9.79
C THR A 221 -3.19 -0.81 8.58
N VAL A 222 -4.36 -0.82 7.95
CA VAL A 222 -5.07 0.28 7.27
C VAL A 222 -4.33 1.58 6.96
N ALA A 223 -3.89 2.29 7.99
CA ALA A 223 -3.22 3.58 7.85
C ALA A 223 -1.93 3.43 7.05
N GLU A 224 -1.24 2.30 7.17
CA GLU A 224 -0.04 1.95 6.39
C GLU A 224 -0.38 1.55 4.95
N THR A 225 -1.55 0.94 4.69
CA THR A 225 -2.01 0.61 3.33
C THR A 225 -2.49 1.85 2.57
N LEU A 226 -3.14 2.78 3.27
CA LEU A 226 -3.51 4.10 2.75
C LEU A 226 -2.28 5.02 2.61
N TYR A 227 -1.30 4.97 3.52
CA TYR A 227 -0.02 5.69 3.37
C TYR A 227 0.89 5.10 2.28
N ARG A 228 0.92 3.77 2.10
CA ARG A 228 1.62 3.13 0.96
C ARG A 228 1.07 3.54 -0.39
N ASN A 229 -0.23 3.82 -0.45
CA ASN A 229 -0.89 4.34 -1.63
C ASN A 229 -1.08 5.85 -1.58
N LYS A 230 -0.64 6.56 -0.54
CA LYS A 230 -0.88 8.01 -0.38
C LYS A 230 -0.24 8.79 -1.50
N SER A 231 0.99 8.47 -1.82
CA SER A 231 1.73 8.99 -2.97
C SER A 231 1.12 8.61 -4.33
N SER A 232 0.46 7.45 -4.43
CA SER A 232 -0.20 6.99 -5.66
C SER A 232 -1.54 7.69 -5.83
N LEU A 233 -2.28 7.89 -4.74
CA LEU A 233 -3.50 8.68 -4.65
C LEU A 233 -3.21 10.17 -4.80
N GLU A 234 -2.11 10.69 -4.25
CA GLU A 234 -1.62 12.05 -4.45
C GLU A 234 -1.09 12.26 -5.86
N ALA A 235 -0.49 11.24 -6.48
CA ALA A 235 -0.14 11.29 -7.90
C ALA A 235 -1.40 11.30 -8.77
N ILE A 236 -2.38 10.45 -8.49
CA ILE A 236 -3.69 10.46 -9.18
C ILE A 236 -4.38 11.82 -8.96
N PHE A 237 -4.37 12.34 -7.75
CA PHE A 237 -4.97 13.61 -7.38
C PHE A 237 -4.28 14.78 -8.11
N ARG A 238 -2.95 14.88 -8.09
CA ARG A 238 -2.17 15.92 -8.80
C ARG A 238 -2.20 15.80 -10.33
N ILE A 239 -2.57 14.64 -10.86
CA ILE A 239 -2.74 14.44 -12.31
C ILE A 239 -4.15 14.87 -12.75
N ILE A 240 -5.14 14.79 -11.86
CA ILE A 240 -6.54 15.18 -12.13
C ILE A 240 -6.79 16.65 -11.77
N ASP A 241 -6.16 17.17 -10.71
CA ASP A 241 -6.15 18.58 -10.30
C ASP A 241 -5.27 19.39 -11.26
N LYS A 242 -5.81 19.72 -12.44
CA LYS A 242 -5.08 20.39 -13.51
C LYS A 242 -4.81 21.85 -13.17
N ASP A 243 -5.69 22.48 -12.39
CA ASP A 243 -5.54 23.87 -11.95
C ASP A 243 -4.72 24.02 -10.65
N ASN A 244 -4.36 22.88 -10.03
CA ASN A 244 -3.51 22.80 -8.84
C ASN A 244 -4.14 23.53 -7.64
N SER A 245 -5.48 23.56 -7.59
CA SER A 245 -6.29 24.23 -6.58
C SER A 245 -6.40 23.44 -5.27
N GLY A 246 -6.04 22.16 -5.28
CA GLY A 246 -6.20 21.27 -4.15
C GLY A 246 -7.60 20.65 -4.03
N TYR A 247 -8.45 20.80 -5.06
CA TYR A 247 -9.78 20.20 -5.16
C TYR A 247 -9.98 19.67 -6.58
N ILE A 248 -10.71 18.55 -6.75
CA ILE A 248 -11.05 18.03 -8.08
C ILE A 248 -12.45 18.51 -8.46
N SER A 249 -12.55 19.32 -9.51
CA SER A 249 -13.83 19.73 -10.07
C SER A 249 -14.49 18.60 -10.88
N LEU A 250 -15.81 18.69 -11.07
CA LEU A 250 -16.58 17.71 -11.84
C LEU A 250 -16.18 17.68 -13.32
N GLU A 251 -15.71 18.81 -13.84
CA GLU A 251 -15.18 18.95 -15.21
C GLU A 251 -13.81 18.27 -15.33
N GLU A 252 -12.89 18.49 -14.38
CA GLU A 252 -11.59 17.80 -14.33
C GLU A 252 -11.73 16.28 -14.16
N PHE A 253 -12.72 15.83 -13.40
CA PHE A 253 -13.03 14.42 -13.25
C PHE A 253 -13.58 13.80 -14.55
N SER A 254 -14.31 14.58 -15.35
CA SER A 254 -14.90 14.12 -16.62
C SER A 254 -13.89 14.05 -17.77
N GLU A 255 -12.79 14.81 -17.69
CA GLU A 255 -11.72 14.88 -18.70
C GLU A 255 -10.55 13.91 -18.47
N ALA A 256 -10.53 13.20 -17.33
CA ALA A 256 -9.50 12.22 -16.96
C ALA A 256 -9.76 10.84 -17.58
#